data_AF-A0A7W0NKQ8-F1
#
_entry.id   AF-A0A7W0NKQ8-F1
#
_cell.length_a   1.000
_cell.length_b   1.000
_cell.length_c   1.000
_cell.angle_alpha   90.00
_cell.angle_beta   90.00
_cell.angle_gamma   90.00
#
_symmetry.space_group_name_H-M   'P 1'
#
loop_
_entity.id
_entity.type
_entity.pdbx_description
1 polymer ?
#
loop_
_entity_poly.entity_id
_entity_poly.type
_entity_poly.pdbx_seq_one_letter_code
_entity_poly.pdbx_strand_id
1 'polypeptide(L)'
;MKLKLSALVVLVLLLAGCGGSSSEGGTLTQAGEPSAGERGNLLLDTEVATYNLCIDLGIEPCGNEAGSVETTNAFIAQIEVIAADNQLKPAAVAASLSEASAEIGGACAECKQILDAKIATVK
;
A
#
# COMPACT_ATOMS: atom_id res chain seq x y z
N MET A 1 -40.22 33.46 -4.32
CA MET A 1 -39.57 33.90 -5.57
C MET A 1 -38.42 32.94 -5.89
N LYS A 2 -38.48 32.34 -7.09
CA LYS A 2 -37.44 31.81 -8.00
C LYS A 2 -36.16 31.14 -7.44
N LEU A 3 -36.06 29.83 -7.73
CA LEU A 3 -34.87 28.98 -7.73
C LEU A 3 -33.72 29.53 -8.63
N LYS A 4 -32.47 29.21 -8.26
CA LYS A 4 -31.38 28.94 -9.21
C LYS A 4 -30.55 27.73 -8.75
N LEU A 5 -30.58 26.69 -9.57
CA LEU A 5 -29.68 25.54 -9.61
C LEU A 5 -28.25 25.97 -9.98
N SER A 6 -27.26 25.20 -9.50
CA SER A 6 -25.95 24.84 -10.10
C SER A 6 -25.08 24.22 -9.00
N ALA A 7 -24.49 23.02 -9.03
CA ALA A 7 -24.45 21.90 -9.96
C ALA A 7 -24.02 20.68 -9.12
N LEU A 8 -24.90 19.71 -8.89
CA LEU A 8 -24.82 18.32 -9.36
C LEU A 8 -23.50 17.92 -10.07
N VAL A 9 -22.66 17.13 -9.40
CA VAL A 9 -21.77 16.14 -10.06
C VAL A 9 -22.12 14.78 -9.47
N VAL A 10 -23.13 14.16 -10.08
CA VAL A 10 -23.40 12.73 -9.97
C VAL A 10 -22.41 12.05 -10.91
N LEU A 11 -21.41 11.36 -10.37
CA LEU A 11 -20.58 10.47 -11.18
C LEU A 11 -21.33 9.14 -11.33
N VAL A 12 -21.70 8.89 -12.57
CA VAL A 12 -22.65 7.88 -13.04
C VAL A 12 -22.04 6.47 -12.99
N LEU A 13 -22.79 5.55 -12.38
CA LEU A 13 -22.73 4.11 -12.61
C LEU A 13 -22.96 3.81 -14.10
N LEU A 14 -21.97 3.25 -14.80
CA LEU A 14 -22.19 2.61 -16.11
C LEU A 14 -21.90 1.11 -15.99
N LEU A 15 -22.89 0.40 -15.44
CA LEU A 15 -23.19 -0.97 -15.83
C LEU A 15 -24.08 -0.91 -17.07
N ALA A 16 -23.57 -1.46 -18.17
CA ALA A 16 -24.26 -2.39 -19.08
C ALA A 16 -23.94 -2.13 -20.56
N GLY A 17 -23.46 -3.20 -21.21
CA GLY A 17 -23.94 -3.57 -22.53
C GLY A 17 -23.06 -3.19 -23.71
N CYS A 18 -22.11 -4.07 -24.06
CA CYS A 18 -21.86 -4.37 -25.46
C CYS A 18 -22.18 -5.84 -25.70
N GLY A 19 -23.48 -6.13 -25.89
CA GLY A 19 -23.91 -7.33 -26.59
C GLY A 19 -23.89 -7.01 -28.08
N GLY A 20 -23.04 -7.72 -28.83
CA GLY A 20 -22.94 -7.59 -30.28
C GLY A 20 -22.10 -8.73 -30.85
N SER A 21 -22.77 -9.80 -31.26
CA SER A 21 -22.20 -10.96 -31.96
C SER A 21 -21.41 -10.56 -33.21
N SER A 22 -20.17 -11.03 -33.29
CA SER A 22 -19.59 -11.55 -34.53
C SER A 22 -18.42 -12.47 -34.17
N SER A 23 -18.55 -13.70 -34.62
CA SER A 23 -17.64 -14.82 -34.44
C SER A 23 -16.22 -14.48 -34.88
N GLU A 24 -15.24 -14.68 -34.00
CA GLU A 24 -13.92 -15.27 -34.26
C GLU A 24 -13.05 -15.12 -32.99
N GLY A 25 -13.21 -16.06 -32.05
CA GLY A 25 -12.15 -16.74 -31.30
C GLY A 25 -10.99 -15.97 -30.63
N GLY A 26 -11.06 -14.66 -30.42
CA GLY A 26 -10.08 -13.93 -29.61
C GLY A 26 -10.54 -13.89 -28.16
N THR A 27 -9.99 -14.74 -27.29
CA THR A 27 -10.10 -14.56 -25.85
C THR A 27 -9.53 -13.20 -25.49
N LEU A 28 -10.40 -12.21 -25.30
CA LEU A 28 -10.11 -11.04 -24.49
C LEU A 28 -9.71 -11.61 -23.13
N THR A 29 -8.42 -11.63 -22.84
CA THR A 29 -7.91 -11.96 -21.51
C THR A 29 -8.55 -10.98 -20.54
N GLN A 30 -9.61 -11.43 -19.87
CA GLN A 30 -10.05 -10.87 -18.61
C GLN A 30 -8.77 -10.73 -17.79
N ALA A 31 -8.34 -9.50 -17.50
CA ALA A 31 -7.19 -9.27 -16.63
C ALA A 31 -7.49 -10.08 -15.36
N GLY A 32 -6.75 -11.18 -15.17
CA GLY A 32 -7.03 -12.14 -14.12
C GLY A 32 -6.97 -11.45 -12.77
N GLU A 33 -7.70 -11.97 -11.79
CA GLU A 33 -7.52 -11.52 -10.41
C GLU A 33 -6.03 -11.63 -10.05
N PRO A 34 -5.44 -10.58 -9.45
CA PRO A 34 -4.03 -10.56 -9.13
C PRO A 34 -3.68 -11.72 -8.20
N SER A 35 -2.55 -12.38 -8.46
CA SER A 35 -2.06 -13.45 -7.60
C SER A 35 -1.82 -12.94 -6.17
N ALA A 36 -1.78 -13.86 -5.21
CA ALA A 36 -1.47 -13.51 -3.82
C ALA A 36 -0.15 -12.73 -3.71
N GLY A 37 0.87 -13.12 -4.49
CA GLY A 37 2.15 -12.40 -4.53
C GLY A 37 2.04 -10.97 -5.06
N GLU A 38 1.29 -10.75 -6.15
CA GLU A 38 1.06 -9.41 -6.71
C GLU A 38 0.26 -8.52 -5.75
N ARG A 39 -0.79 -9.09 -5.13
CA ARG A 39 -1.58 -8.39 -4.10
C ARG A 39 -0.72 -8.01 -2.90
N GLY A 40 0.08 -8.94 -2.39
CA GLY A 40 0.93 -8.69 -1.25
C GLY A 40 1.97 -7.62 -1.54
N ASN A 41 2.61 -7.63 -2.71
CA ASN A 41 3.54 -6.56 -3.10
C ASN A 41 2.86 -5.18 -3.14
N LEU A 42 1.69 -5.07 -3.76
CA LEU A 42 0.92 -3.82 -3.79
C LEU A 42 0.57 -3.31 -2.39
N LEU A 43 0.22 -4.21 -1.47
CA LEU A 43 -0.05 -3.88 -0.07
C LEU A 43 1.22 -3.41 0.65
N LEU A 44 2.35 -4.10 0.46
CA LEU A 44 3.63 -3.68 1.04
C LEU A 44 4.03 -2.28 0.56
N ASP A 45 3.94 -2.02 -0.74
CA ASP A 45 4.26 -0.71 -1.33
C ASP A 45 3.37 0.41 -0.74
N THR A 46 2.08 0.11 -0.54
CA THR A 46 1.13 1.05 0.07
C THR A 46 1.47 1.35 1.52
N GLU A 47 1.82 0.33 2.31
CA GLU A 47 2.22 0.51 3.71
C GLU A 47 3.54 1.28 3.84
N VAL A 48 4.53 0.98 2.99
CA VAL A 48 5.81 1.71 2.96
C VAL A 48 5.57 3.17 2.60
N ALA A 49 4.78 3.45 1.56
CA ALA A 49 4.45 4.81 1.15
C ALA A 49 3.71 5.57 2.26
N THR A 50 2.79 4.90 2.98
CA THR A 50 2.06 5.49 4.10
C THR A 50 2.98 5.80 5.27
N TYR A 51 3.87 4.87 5.62
CA TYR A 51 4.87 5.05 6.68
C TYR A 51 5.82 6.21 6.37
N ASN A 52 6.33 6.28 5.15
CA ASN A 52 7.22 7.37 4.71
C ASN A 52 6.49 8.72 4.69
N LEU A 53 5.24 8.75 4.20
CA LEU A 53 4.43 9.96 4.22
C LEU A 53 4.18 10.46 5.65
N CYS A 54 3.95 9.56 6.61
CA CYS A 54 3.85 9.93 8.02
C CYS A 54 5.13 10.61 8.50
N ILE A 55 6.30 10.04 8.19
CA ILE A 55 7.62 10.62 8.56
C ILE A 55 7.79 12.01 7.95
N ASP A 56 7.53 12.16 6.65
CA ASP A 56 7.74 13.40 5.91
C ASP A 56 6.85 14.54 6.41
N LEU A 57 5.61 14.22 6.76
CA LEU A 57 4.65 15.22 7.19
C LEU A 57 4.87 15.62 8.66
N GLY A 58 5.37 14.71 9.50
CA GLY A 58 5.53 14.97 10.94
C GLY A 58 4.22 15.36 11.64
N ILE A 59 3.07 15.06 11.03
CA ILE A 59 1.74 15.45 11.54
C ILE A 59 1.13 14.30 12.34
N GLU A 60 0.33 14.69 13.32
CA GLU A 60 -0.47 13.92 14.25
C GLU A 60 -1.48 12.86 13.72
N PRO A 61 -1.99 12.80 12.46
CA PRO A 61 -2.97 11.77 12.11
C PRO A 61 -2.41 10.34 12.11
N CYS A 62 -1.09 10.17 12.29
CA CYS A 62 -0.45 8.85 12.49
C CYS A 62 -0.31 8.44 13.97
N GLY A 63 -0.95 9.14 14.91
CA GLY A 63 -1.04 8.71 16.31
C GLY A 63 0.12 9.12 17.20
N ASN A 64 0.56 10.38 17.09
CA ASN A 64 1.58 11.06 17.91
C ASN A 64 3.00 10.48 17.80
N GLU A 65 3.82 11.19 17.03
CA GLU A 65 5.23 10.92 16.67
C GLU A 65 5.41 9.95 15.51
N ALA A 66 4.94 10.33 14.32
CA ALA A 66 5.40 9.69 13.09
C ALA A 66 6.95 9.62 13.08
N GLY A 67 7.50 8.44 12.78
CA GLY A 67 8.93 8.19 12.97
C GLY A 67 9.33 7.94 14.43
N SER A 68 8.42 7.51 15.30
CA SER A 68 8.74 6.98 16.64
C SER A 68 9.01 5.48 16.63
N VAL A 69 9.58 4.99 17.73
CA VAL A 69 9.76 3.56 18.00
C VAL A 69 8.43 2.81 17.97
N GLU A 70 7.36 3.39 18.53
CA GLU A 70 6.04 2.76 18.57
C GLU A 70 5.45 2.60 17.16
N THR A 71 5.43 3.67 16.37
CA THR A 71 4.93 3.63 14.99
C THR A 71 5.76 2.68 14.11
N THR A 72 7.07 2.63 14.33
CA THR A 72 7.97 1.73 13.58
C THR A 72 7.69 0.26 13.90
N ASN A 73 7.45 -0.08 15.16
CA ASN A 73 7.08 -1.44 15.55
C ASN A 73 5.69 -1.84 15.01
N ALA A 74 4.73 -0.91 15.01
CA ALA A 74 3.40 -1.14 14.44
C ALA A 74 3.47 -1.39 12.92
N PHE A 75 4.27 -0.59 12.20
CA PHE A 75 4.54 -0.78 10.77
C PHE A 75 5.12 -2.17 10.49
N ILE A 76 6.15 -2.60 11.23
CA ILE A 76 6.73 -3.94 11.06
C ILE A 76 5.68 -5.03 11.26
N ALA A 77 4.84 -4.92 12.29
CA ALA A 77 3.80 -5.91 12.55
C ALA A 77 2.78 -6.00 11.40
N GLN A 78 2.40 -4.87 10.79
CA GLN A 78 1.53 -4.88 9.61
C GLN A 78 2.18 -5.56 8.39
N ILE A 79 3.46 -5.26 8.14
CA ILE A 79 4.23 -5.89 7.06
C ILE A 79 4.28 -7.43 7.24
N GLU A 80 4.45 -7.91 8.47
CA GLU A 80 4.42 -9.35 8.77
C GLU A 80 3.08 -10.00 8.51
N VAL A 81 1.98 -9.34 8.89
CA VAL A 81 0.61 -9.82 8.62
C VAL A 81 0.37 -9.89 7.11
N ILE A 82 0.72 -8.84 6.35
CA ILE A 82 0.59 -8.82 4.89
C ILE A 82 1.40 -9.96 4.27
N ALA A 83 2.63 -10.16 4.73
CA ALA A 83 3.48 -11.23 4.23
C ALA A 83 2.89 -12.62 4.47
N ALA A 84 2.34 -12.87 5.66
CA ALA A 84 1.71 -14.13 6.01
C ALA A 84 0.44 -14.38 5.17
N ASP A 85 -0.46 -13.40 5.09
CA ASP A 85 -1.75 -13.52 4.40
C ASP A 85 -1.59 -13.69 2.88
N ASN A 86 -0.49 -13.20 2.33
CA ASN A 86 -0.20 -13.22 0.90
C ASN A 86 0.94 -14.18 0.51
N GLN A 87 1.44 -14.98 1.45
CA GLN A 87 2.51 -15.97 1.25
C GLN A 87 3.77 -15.37 0.60
N LEU A 88 4.13 -14.16 1.02
CA LEU A 88 5.27 -13.46 0.44
C LEU A 88 6.58 -14.13 0.85
N LYS A 89 7.52 -14.18 -0.10
CA LYS A 89 8.86 -14.68 0.19
C LYS A 89 9.59 -13.70 1.12
N PRO A 90 10.46 -14.19 2.01
CA PRO A 90 11.22 -13.32 2.91
C PRO A 90 12.01 -12.22 2.18
N ALA A 91 12.51 -12.52 0.97
CA ALA A 91 13.19 -11.55 0.12
C ALA A 91 12.31 -10.35 -0.32
N ALA A 92 11.02 -10.55 -0.55
CA ALA A 92 10.10 -9.46 -0.90
C ALA A 92 9.87 -8.54 0.31
N VAL A 93 9.66 -9.15 1.48
CA VAL A 93 9.53 -8.43 2.76
C VAL A 93 10.78 -7.63 3.09
N ALA A 94 11.96 -8.25 2.92
CA ALA A 94 13.25 -7.60 3.16
C ALA A 94 13.47 -6.40 2.23
N ALA A 95 13.00 -6.46 0.98
CA ALA A 95 13.09 -5.34 0.04
C ALA A 95 12.23 -4.15 0.50
N SER A 96 10.96 -4.37 0.82
CA SER A 96 10.05 -3.31 1.28
C SER A 96 10.52 -2.67 2.60
N LEU A 97 11.02 -3.47 3.56
CA LEU A 97 11.59 -2.94 4.79
C LEU A 97 12.88 -2.12 4.53
N SER A 98 13.68 -2.53 3.54
CA SER A 98 14.88 -1.77 3.16
C SER A 98 14.55 -0.42 2.54
N GLU A 99 13.48 -0.35 1.75
CA GLU A 99 12.95 0.91 1.21
C GLU A 99 12.48 1.84 2.33
N ALA A 100 11.67 1.34 3.26
CA ALA A 100 11.26 2.11 4.45
C ALA A 100 12.47 2.60 5.28
N SER A 101 13.49 1.76 5.48
CA SER A 101 14.71 2.13 6.22
C SER A 101 15.55 3.20 5.51
N ALA A 102 15.51 3.26 4.17
CA ALA A 102 16.21 4.27 3.40
C ALA A 102 15.53 5.64 3.52
N GLU A 103 14.19 5.67 3.48
CA GLU A 103 13.37 6.88 3.50
C GLU A 103 13.18 7.46 4.92
N ILE A 104 13.44 6.68 5.99
CA ILE A 104 13.55 7.24 7.36
C ILE A 104 14.57 8.39 7.45
N GLY A 105 15.58 8.42 6.58
CA GLY A 105 16.62 9.44 6.60
C GLY A 105 17.28 9.58 7.98
N GLY A 106 17.28 10.81 8.51
CA GLY A 106 17.77 11.15 9.86
C GLY A 106 16.67 11.37 10.91
N ALA A 107 15.41 11.04 10.61
CA ALA A 107 14.26 11.36 11.46
C ALA A 107 14.32 10.65 12.83
N CYS A 108 14.81 9.40 12.87
CA CYS A 108 14.92 8.61 14.10
C CYS A 108 15.98 7.51 13.98
N ALA A 109 17.11 7.67 14.68
CA ALA A 109 18.20 6.70 14.68
C ALA A 109 17.80 5.34 15.28
N GLU A 110 16.96 5.34 16.32
CA GLU A 110 16.45 4.12 16.95
C GLU A 110 15.52 3.34 16.01
N CYS A 111 14.65 4.04 15.28
CA CYS A 111 13.75 3.47 14.29
C CYS A 111 14.52 2.82 13.14
N LYS A 112 15.59 3.47 12.69
CA LYS A 112 16.53 2.88 11.73
C LYS A 112 17.16 1.60 12.25
N GLN A 113 17.62 1.58 13.50
CA GLN A 113 18.18 0.36 14.11
C GLN A 113 17.15 -0.78 14.19
N ILE A 114 15.90 -0.47 14.49
CA ILE A 114 14.80 -1.45 14.54
C ILE A 114 14.55 -2.04 13.15
N LEU A 115 14.43 -1.21 12.11
CA LEU A 115 14.24 -1.70 10.74
C LEU A 115 15.46 -2.49 10.24
N ASP A 116 16.68 -2.01 10.47
CA ASP A 116 17.91 -2.70 10.05
C ASP A 116 18.05 -4.07 10.74
N ALA A 117 17.72 -4.15 12.04
CA ALA A 117 17.66 -5.41 12.76
C ALA A 117 16.59 -6.34 12.17
N LYS A 118 15.40 -5.82 11.86
CA LYS A 118 14.34 -6.62 11.26
C LYS A 118 14.73 -7.17 9.90
N ILE A 119 15.31 -6.35 9.03
CA ILE A 119 15.83 -6.73 7.71
C ILE A 119 16.84 -7.88 7.84
N ALA A 120 17.71 -7.87 8.86
CA ALA A 120 18.66 -8.95 9.09
C ALA A 120 18.00 -10.28 9.48
N THR A 121 16.82 -10.24 10.12
CA THR A 121 16.09 -11.46 10.54
C THR A 121 15.24 -12.09 9.45
N VAL A 122 14.78 -11.30 8.46
CA VAL A 122 13.92 -11.76 7.36
C VAL A 122 14.70 -12.14 6.10
N LYS A 123 16.04 -12.12 6.13
CA LYS A 123 16.91 -12.51 5.01
C LYS A 123 17.22 -14.00 5.00
#